data_AF-U3U5S1-F1
#
_entry.id   AF-U3U5S1-F1
#
_cell.length_a   1.000
_cell.length_b   1.000
_cell.length_c   1.000
_cell.angle_alpha   90.00
_cell.angle_beta   90.00
_cell.angle_gamma   90.00
#
_symmetry.space_group_name_H-M   'P 1'
#
loop_
_entity.id
_entity.type
_entity.pdbx_description
1 polymer ?
#
loop_
_entity_poly.entity_id
_entity_poly.type
_entity_poly.pdbx_seq_one_letter_code
_entity_poly.pdbx_strand_id
1 'polypeptide(L)'
;MTGLVFGLCLSTTSTVVVLRALEERQLIDSQLGQIAIGWLIVEDLVMVLTLMLLPAIAGMLEQGNASPTLLAWDLLLTIGKVAAFMVLMMVVGRRVVPWILVKSAATGSRELFTLSVLALALGIAFGAVEFFDVSFALGAFFAGMVLNESELSHRAAHDTLPLRDAFAVLFFVSVGMLFDPMILLEQPLAVLGALAIIVLGKSIAAWLLVTLLGHSRRTALTISVSLAQICEFAFILAGLGISLGMLSDEGRNLVLAAAILSIMLNPIQFTVLERYLDKTETMEEQTLEEAIEEEKQILVDICNHAVIVGYGRVGSLLGQQLMEADVPAGGGGEFAPARRSAARTRHQSRAGQRGACRYHGFSAS
;
A
#
# COMPACT_ATOMS: atom_id res chain seq x y z
N MET A 1 18.75 14.16 16.95
CA MET A 1 18.34 13.47 15.71
C MET A 1 17.95 12.02 15.92
N THR A 2 18.52 11.34 16.91
CA THR A 2 18.05 10.03 17.38
C THR A 2 16.54 9.98 17.55
N GLY A 3 15.93 11.00 18.18
CA GLY A 3 14.47 11.10 18.30
C GLY A 3 13.71 11.27 16.98
N LEU A 4 14.30 11.87 15.95
CA LEU A 4 13.68 12.04 14.63
C LEU A 4 13.69 10.71 13.86
N VAL A 5 14.83 10.03 13.80
CA VAL A 5 14.92 8.70 13.17
C VAL A 5 14.06 7.69 13.93
N PHE A 6 14.11 7.71 15.26
CA PHE A 6 13.27 6.88 16.12
C PHE A 6 11.77 7.13 15.87
N GLY A 7 11.35 8.40 15.84
CA GLY A 7 9.96 8.76 15.55
C GLY A 7 9.50 8.32 14.16
N LEU A 8 10.35 8.48 13.14
CA LEU A 8 10.08 8.00 11.79
C LEU A 8 9.91 6.48 11.74
N CYS A 9 10.78 5.72 12.43
CA CYS A 9 10.64 4.26 12.56
C CYS A 9 9.29 3.88 13.19
N LEU A 10 8.89 4.56 14.28
CA LEU A 10 7.62 4.29 14.94
C LEU A 10 6.40 4.70 14.09
N SER A 11 6.55 5.69 13.21
CA SER A 11 5.47 6.21 12.37
C SER A 11 5.06 5.26 11.24
N THR A 12 5.94 4.36 10.78
CA THR A 12 5.65 3.52 9.59
C THR A 12 4.62 2.44 9.84
N THR A 13 3.68 2.28 8.93
CA THR A 13 2.53 1.38 9.08
C THR A 13 2.52 0.31 8.00
N SER A 14 2.03 -0.88 8.34
CA SER A 14 2.01 -2.00 7.40
C SER A 14 0.93 -1.82 6.34
N THR A 15 1.32 -1.52 5.10
CA THR A 15 0.41 -1.37 3.96
C THR A 15 -0.34 -2.67 3.66
N VAL A 16 0.33 -3.83 3.73
CA VAL A 16 -0.27 -5.14 3.47
C VAL A 16 -1.46 -5.40 4.39
N VAL A 17 -1.35 -5.06 5.67
CA VAL A 17 -2.43 -5.36 6.62
C VAL A 17 -3.60 -4.39 6.47
N VAL A 18 -3.33 -3.11 6.20
CA VAL A 18 -4.41 -2.14 5.94
C VAL A 18 -5.14 -2.49 4.65
N LEU A 19 -4.42 -2.86 3.58
CA LEU A 19 -5.03 -3.30 2.33
C LEU A 19 -5.89 -4.54 2.52
N ARG A 20 -5.39 -5.55 3.26
CA ARG A 20 -6.18 -6.75 3.58
C ARG A 20 -7.43 -6.41 4.39
N ALA A 21 -7.32 -5.52 5.38
CA ALA A 21 -8.47 -5.10 6.18
C ALA A 21 -9.53 -4.35 5.35
N LEU A 22 -9.12 -3.56 4.35
CA LEU A 22 -10.02 -2.92 3.40
C LEU A 22 -10.64 -3.94 2.42
N GLU A 23 -9.86 -4.93 1.98
CA GLU A 23 -10.30 -6.01 1.08
C GLU A 23 -11.37 -6.89 1.73
N GLU A 24 -11.12 -7.35 2.96
CA GLU A 24 -12.03 -8.18 3.75
C GLU A 24 -13.40 -7.51 3.99
N ARG A 25 -13.45 -6.17 3.91
CA ARG A 25 -14.67 -5.37 4.09
C ARG A 25 -15.24 -4.81 2.77
N GLN A 26 -14.66 -5.17 1.63
CA GLN A 26 -15.07 -4.64 0.31
C GLN A 26 -15.04 -3.10 0.26
N LEU A 27 -14.17 -2.46 1.04
CA LEU A 27 -14.04 -1.00 1.12
C LEU A 27 -13.01 -0.44 0.14
N ILE A 28 -12.27 -1.29 -0.60
CA ILE A 28 -11.22 -0.87 -1.55
C ILE A 28 -11.72 0.18 -2.54
N ASP A 29 -12.90 -0.04 -3.13
CA ASP A 29 -13.48 0.84 -4.16
C ASP A 29 -14.26 2.03 -3.58
N SER A 30 -14.44 2.07 -2.25
CA SER A 30 -15.08 3.20 -1.59
C SER A 30 -14.18 4.44 -1.62
N GLN A 31 -14.77 5.64 -1.48
CA GLN A 31 -14.00 6.88 -1.37
C GLN A 31 -12.97 6.82 -0.22
N LEU A 32 -13.31 6.16 0.89
CA LEU A 32 -12.36 5.92 1.98
C LEU A 32 -11.24 4.97 1.58
N GLY A 33 -11.55 3.88 0.90
CA GLY A 33 -10.54 2.94 0.42
C GLY A 33 -9.54 3.64 -0.47
N GLN A 34 -10.01 4.46 -1.40
CA GLN A 34 -9.15 5.25 -2.28
C GLN A 34 -8.31 6.30 -1.51
N ILE A 35 -8.88 6.99 -0.52
CA ILE A 35 -8.13 7.94 0.33
C ILE A 35 -7.09 7.20 1.18
N ALA A 36 -7.45 6.07 1.78
CA ALA A 36 -6.57 5.25 2.60
C ALA A 36 -5.42 4.67 1.76
N ILE A 37 -5.72 4.07 0.62
CA ILE A 37 -4.72 3.58 -0.35
C ILE A 37 -3.81 4.72 -0.79
N GLY A 38 -4.39 5.89 -1.11
CA GLY A 38 -3.61 7.08 -1.45
C GLY A 38 -2.66 7.51 -0.33
N TRP A 39 -3.12 7.50 0.92
CA TRP A 39 -2.28 7.78 2.09
C TRP A 39 -1.17 6.74 2.26
N LEU A 40 -1.48 5.45 2.13
CA LEU A 40 -0.50 4.36 2.22
C LEU A 40 0.62 4.52 1.17
N ILE A 41 0.25 4.88 -0.06
CA ILE A 41 1.23 5.15 -1.14
C ILE A 41 2.11 6.36 -0.78
N VAL A 42 1.52 7.43 -0.24
CA VAL A 42 2.28 8.61 0.18
C VAL A 42 3.21 8.27 1.34
N GLU A 43 2.75 7.49 2.32
CA GLU A 43 3.56 7.02 3.46
C GLU A 43 4.77 6.21 2.96
N ASP A 44 4.55 5.21 2.12
CA ASP A 44 5.63 4.39 1.55
C ASP A 44 6.61 5.26 0.73
N LEU A 45 6.11 6.20 -0.08
CA LEU A 45 6.96 7.11 -0.84
C LEU A 45 7.80 8.02 0.08
N VAL A 46 7.21 8.58 1.14
CA VAL A 46 7.91 9.39 2.13
C VAL A 46 8.98 8.56 2.84
N MET A 47 8.72 7.28 3.12
CA MET A 47 9.70 6.39 3.73
C MET A 47 10.87 6.08 2.81
N VAL A 48 10.61 5.83 1.53
CA VAL A 48 11.66 5.65 0.52
C VAL A 48 12.49 6.93 0.37
N LEU A 49 11.85 8.10 0.30
CA LEU A 49 12.53 9.40 0.26
C LEU A 49 13.34 9.66 1.53
N THR A 50 12.84 9.24 2.69
CA THR A 50 13.57 9.33 3.97
C THR A 50 14.83 8.47 3.92
N LEU A 51 14.74 7.21 3.48
CA LEU A 51 15.89 6.32 3.32
C LEU A 51 16.91 6.84 2.29
N MET A 52 16.46 7.63 1.32
CA MET A 52 17.33 8.32 0.36
C MET A 52 18.04 9.53 0.98
N LEU A 53 17.31 10.35 1.74
CA LEU A 53 17.83 11.60 2.30
C LEU A 53 18.67 11.37 3.55
N LEU A 54 18.48 10.26 4.26
CA LEU A 54 19.15 9.99 5.53
C LEU A 54 20.69 10.01 5.41
N PRO A 55 21.33 9.36 4.43
CA PRO A 55 22.78 9.43 4.24
C PRO A 55 23.28 10.86 3.94
N ALA A 56 22.56 11.60 3.10
CA ALA A 56 22.91 12.99 2.76
C ALA A 56 22.82 13.89 4.01
N ILE A 57 21.75 13.73 4.80
CA ILE A 57 21.58 14.42 6.07
C ILE A 57 22.73 14.06 7.01
N ALA A 58 23.01 12.77 7.23
CA ALA A 58 24.09 12.27 8.09
C ALA A 58 25.45 12.88 7.75
N GLY A 59 25.81 12.91 6.46
CA GLY A 59 27.06 13.51 6.00
C GLY A 59 27.20 15.00 6.34
N MET A 60 26.10 15.76 6.30
CA MET A 60 26.12 17.18 6.71
C MET A 60 26.42 17.36 8.22
N LEU A 61 26.07 16.37 9.03
CA LEU A 61 26.10 16.47 10.49
C LEU A 61 27.45 16.06 11.07
N GLU A 62 28.12 15.09 10.45
CA GLU A 62 29.51 14.76 10.79
C GLU A 62 30.45 15.94 10.52
N GLN A 63 30.14 16.76 9.52
CA GLN A 63 30.94 17.91 9.11
C GLN A 63 30.61 19.21 9.87
N GLY A 64 30.13 19.15 11.11
CA GLY A 64 29.66 20.29 11.93
C GLY A 64 30.64 21.46 12.18
N ASN A 65 31.82 21.46 11.58
CA ASN A 65 32.82 22.54 11.58
C ASN A 65 33.28 22.98 10.17
N ALA A 66 32.65 22.51 9.10
CA ALA A 66 32.99 22.90 7.73
C ALA A 66 32.41 24.27 7.37
N SER A 67 33.11 25.01 6.50
CA SER A 67 32.65 26.30 5.99
C SER A 67 31.28 26.16 5.32
N PRO A 68 30.35 27.13 5.44
CA PRO A 68 29.00 27.07 4.85
C PRO A 68 29.00 26.77 3.35
N THR A 69 30.06 27.18 2.66
CA THR A 69 30.29 26.96 1.22
C THR A 69 30.65 25.51 0.88
N LEU A 70 31.39 24.82 1.74
CA LEU A 70 31.75 23.41 1.56
C LEU A 70 30.54 22.52 1.82
N LEU A 71 29.77 22.82 2.86
CA LEU A 71 28.50 22.12 3.16
C LEU A 71 27.48 22.26 2.02
N ALA A 72 27.37 23.45 1.41
CA ALA A 72 26.48 23.66 0.27
C ALA A 72 26.93 22.89 -0.98
N TRP A 73 28.24 22.75 -1.18
CA TRP A 73 28.80 22.00 -2.31
C TRP A 73 28.61 20.49 -2.15
N ASP A 74 28.87 19.95 -0.96
CA ASP A 74 28.67 18.53 -0.65
C ASP A 74 27.19 18.14 -0.73
N LEU A 75 26.28 19.02 -0.29
CA LEU A 75 24.84 18.85 -0.44
C LEU A 75 24.42 18.85 -1.92
N LEU A 76 24.97 19.78 -2.72
CA LEU A 76 24.68 19.85 -4.15
C LEU A 76 25.20 18.60 -4.88
N LEU A 77 26.37 18.08 -4.49
CA LEU A 77 26.94 16.87 -5.04
C LEU A 77 26.12 15.62 -4.67
N THR A 78 25.69 15.48 -3.43
CA THR A 78 24.86 14.34 -2.99
C THR A 78 23.48 14.35 -3.66
N ILE A 79 22.78 15.50 -3.64
CA ILE A 79 21.51 15.64 -4.36
C ILE A 79 21.72 15.43 -5.87
N GLY A 80 22.82 15.94 -6.42
CA GLY A 80 23.20 15.77 -7.82
C GLY A 80 23.44 14.31 -8.20
N LYS A 81 24.16 13.53 -7.38
CA LYS A 81 24.37 12.09 -7.56
C LYS A 81 23.05 11.33 -7.56
N VAL A 82 22.18 11.63 -6.61
CA VAL A 82 20.88 10.96 -6.51
C VAL A 82 19.96 11.34 -7.68
N ALA A 83 19.91 12.61 -8.07
CA ALA A 83 19.15 13.04 -9.24
C ALA A 83 19.71 12.41 -10.52
N ALA A 84 21.03 12.33 -10.66
CA ALA A 84 21.68 11.64 -11.78
C ALA A 84 21.33 10.15 -11.81
N PHE A 85 21.32 9.47 -10.66
CA PHE A 85 20.85 8.08 -10.54
C PHE A 85 19.40 7.94 -11.00
N MET A 86 18.49 8.80 -10.54
CA MET A 86 17.09 8.75 -10.95
C MET A 86 16.92 8.94 -12.45
N VAL A 87 17.59 9.94 -13.03
CA VAL A 87 17.54 10.20 -14.49
C VAL A 87 18.13 9.03 -15.26
N LEU A 88 19.28 8.50 -14.83
CA LEU A 88 19.91 7.35 -15.44
C LEU A 88 18.98 6.13 -15.41
N MET A 89 18.34 5.86 -14.27
CA MET A 89 17.39 4.75 -14.14
C MET A 89 16.15 4.95 -15.01
N MET A 90 15.62 6.17 -15.08
CA MET A 90 14.43 6.46 -15.89
C MET A 90 14.71 6.40 -17.39
N VAL A 91 15.93 6.73 -17.85
CA VAL A 91 16.30 6.69 -19.27
C VAL A 91 16.86 5.32 -19.66
N VAL A 92 17.89 4.86 -18.95
CA VAL A 92 18.61 3.62 -19.25
C VAL A 92 17.86 2.42 -18.71
N GLY A 93 17.42 2.46 -17.45
CA GLY A 93 16.67 1.37 -16.83
C GLY A 93 15.41 1.03 -17.64
N ARG A 94 14.63 2.05 -18.02
CA ARG A 94 13.41 1.87 -18.84
C ARG A 94 13.66 1.21 -20.20
N ARG A 95 14.88 1.27 -20.74
CA ARG A 95 15.22 0.63 -22.02
C ARG A 95 15.93 -0.72 -21.84
N VAL A 96 16.87 -0.78 -20.90
CA VAL A 96 17.72 -1.95 -20.65
C VAL A 96 16.93 -3.04 -19.92
N VAL A 97 16.13 -2.70 -18.91
CA VAL A 97 15.37 -3.69 -18.13
C VAL A 97 14.38 -4.45 -19.02
N PRO A 98 13.48 -3.82 -19.79
CA PRO A 98 12.59 -4.56 -20.67
C PRO A 98 13.35 -5.35 -21.75
N TRP A 99 14.45 -4.82 -22.28
CA TRP A 99 15.26 -5.52 -23.28
C TRP A 99 15.84 -6.84 -22.73
N ILE A 100 16.37 -6.83 -21.50
CA ILE A 100 16.88 -8.02 -20.84
C ILE A 100 15.74 -9.00 -20.53
N LEU A 101 14.59 -8.51 -20.06
CA LEU A 101 13.43 -9.35 -19.73
C LEU A 101 12.85 -10.03 -20.97
N VAL A 102 12.71 -9.32 -22.09
CA VAL A 102 12.23 -9.90 -23.35
C VAL A 102 13.21 -10.95 -23.87
N LYS A 103 14.51 -10.66 -23.80
CA LYS A 103 15.55 -11.62 -24.23
C LYS A 103 15.58 -12.87 -23.35
N SER A 104 15.41 -12.71 -22.05
CA SER A 104 15.30 -13.82 -21.11
C SER A 104 14.02 -14.62 -21.32
N ALA A 105 12.89 -13.95 -21.52
CA ALA A 105 11.60 -14.60 -21.82
C ALA A 105 11.63 -15.39 -23.14
N ALA A 106 12.39 -14.93 -24.14
CA ALA A 106 12.58 -15.62 -25.42
C ALA A 106 13.30 -16.97 -25.28
N THR A 107 14.01 -17.23 -24.17
CA THR A 107 14.61 -18.55 -23.90
C THR A 107 13.57 -19.61 -23.52
N GLY A 108 12.34 -19.22 -23.19
CA GLY A 108 11.26 -20.13 -22.80
C GLY A 108 11.40 -20.74 -21.40
N SER A 109 12.53 -20.57 -20.72
CA SER A 109 12.75 -21.11 -19.37
C SER A 109 12.25 -20.16 -18.29
N ARG A 110 11.34 -20.64 -17.43
CA ARG A 110 10.86 -19.89 -16.26
C ARG A 110 12.01 -19.55 -15.31
N GLU A 111 12.89 -20.51 -15.05
CA GLU A 111 14.02 -20.33 -14.12
C GLU A 111 14.97 -19.20 -14.55
N LEU A 112 15.37 -19.18 -15.84
CA LEU A 112 16.21 -18.12 -16.39
C LEU A 112 15.54 -16.75 -16.31
N PHE A 113 14.23 -16.69 -16.55
CA PHE A 113 13.47 -15.45 -16.41
C PHE A 113 13.48 -14.94 -14.97
N THR A 114 13.14 -15.79 -14.00
CA THR A 114 13.17 -15.42 -12.57
C THR A 114 14.56 -14.99 -12.11
N LEU A 115 15.61 -15.74 -12.49
CA LEU A 115 16.99 -15.37 -12.19
C LEU A 115 17.38 -14.04 -12.82
N SER A 116 16.90 -13.74 -14.03
CA SER A 116 17.16 -12.45 -14.68
C SER A 116 16.50 -11.30 -13.95
N VAL A 117 15.25 -11.47 -13.50
CA VAL A 117 14.54 -10.46 -12.69
C VAL A 117 15.30 -10.18 -11.39
N LEU A 118 15.70 -11.22 -10.66
CA LEU A 118 16.48 -11.09 -9.43
C LEU A 118 17.85 -10.44 -9.68
N ALA A 119 18.57 -10.89 -10.70
CA ALA A 119 19.88 -10.36 -11.04
C ALA A 119 19.80 -8.87 -11.44
N LEU A 120 18.73 -8.46 -12.13
CA LEU A 120 18.47 -7.06 -12.43
C LEU A 120 18.17 -6.27 -11.16
N ALA A 121 17.27 -6.75 -10.31
CA ALA A 121 16.92 -6.07 -9.07
C ALA A 121 18.13 -5.87 -8.16
N LEU A 122 18.88 -6.94 -7.90
CA LEU A 122 20.11 -6.91 -7.09
C LEU A 122 21.23 -6.11 -7.76
N GLY A 123 21.41 -6.25 -9.08
CA GLY A 123 22.43 -5.53 -9.82
C GLY A 123 22.20 -4.03 -9.84
N ILE A 124 20.95 -3.59 -10.01
CA ILE A 124 20.56 -2.17 -9.91
C ILE A 124 20.73 -1.68 -8.47
N ALA A 125 20.29 -2.44 -7.48
CA ALA A 125 20.44 -2.07 -6.07
C ALA A 125 21.90 -1.93 -5.65
N PHE A 126 22.75 -2.88 -6.04
CA PHE A 126 24.20 -2.84 -5.80
C PHE A 126 24.85 -1.67 -6.54
N GLY A 127 24.50 -1.44 -7.81
CA GLY A 127 25.01 -0.32 -8.58
C GLY A 127 24.61 1.05 -8.00
N ALA A 128 23.44 1.17 -7.38
CA ALA A 128 23.02 2.39 -6.71
C ALA A 128 23.92 2.74 -5.51
N VAL A 129 24.34 1.73 -4.75
CA VAL A 129 25.25 1.91 -3.61
C VAL A 129 26.65 2.25 -4.11
N GLU A 130 27.21 1.45 -5.01
CA GLU A 130 28.62 1.55 -5.43
C GLU A 130 28.91 2.82 -6.26
N PHE A 131 28.02 3.19 -7.19
CA PHE A 131 28.29 4.27 -8.13
C PHE A 131 27.72 5.63 -7.68
N PHE A 132 26.70 5.62 -6.81
CA PHE A 132 25.95 6.83 -6.47
C PHE A 132 25.86 7.09 -4.96
N ASP A 133 26.46 6.23 -4.12
CA ASP A 133 26.43 6.30 -2.65
C ASP A 133 25.00 6.35 -2.08
N VAL A 134 24.03 5.75 -2.78
CA VAL A 134 22.64 5.75 -2.37
C VAL A 134 22.28 4.47 -1.62
N SER A 135 21.22 4.49 -0.80
CA SER A 135 20.84 3.31 -0.04
C SER A 135 20.42 2.15 -0.95
N PHE A 136 20.78 0.94 -0.53
CA PHE A 136 20.42 -0.30 -1.23
C PHE A 136 18.90 -0.43 -1.43
N ALA A 137 18.12 0.01 -0.43
CA ALA A 137 16.66 0.03 -0.49
C ALA A 137 16.12 0.93 -1.61
N LEU A 138 16.74 2.10 -1.83
CA LEU A 138 16.34 2.98 -2.93
C LEU A 138 16.61 2.32 -4.29
N GLY A 139 17.80 1.75 -4.46
CA GLY A 139 18.15 1.07 -5.71
C GLY A 139 17.20 -0.09 -6.02
N ALA A 140 16.83 -0.88 -5.01
CA ALA A 140 15.84 -1.95 -5.14
C ALA A 140 14.43 -1.42 -5.47
N PHE A 141 13.99 -0.33 -4.84
CA PHE A 141 12.70 0.31 -5.13
C PHE A 141 12.62 0.82 -6.57
N PHE A 142 13.66 1.50 -7.05
CA PHE A 142 13.71 1.95 -8.45
C PHE A 142 13.79 0.80 -9.44
N ALA A 143 14.53 -0.28 -9.12
CA ALA A 143 14.53 -1.48 -9.94
C ALA A 143 13.11 -2.06 -10.08
N GLY A 144 12.36 -2.12 -8.99
CA GLY A 144 10.96 -2.55 -8.98
C GLY A 144 10.06 -1.63 -9.80
N MET A 145 10.18 -0.31 -9.67
CA MET A 145 9.40 0.65 -10.46
C MET A 145 9.66 0.50 -11.97
N VAL A 146 10.92 0.42 -12.37
CA VAL A 146 11.31 0.25 -13.78
C VAL A 146 10.85 -1.10 -14.33
N LEU A 147 10.90 -2.16 -13.50
CA LEU A 147 10.38 -3.48 -13.85
C LEU A 147 8.86 -3.45 -14.06
N ASN A 148 8.15 -2.69 -13.23
CA ASN A 148 6.69 -2.58 -13.28
C ASN A 148 6.18 -1.88 -14.56
N GLU A 149 6.99 -0.99 -15.16
CA GLU A 149 6.67 -0.37 -16.46
C GLU A 149 6.78 -1.34 -17.66
N SER A 150 7.37 -2.52 -17.48
CA SER A 150 7.53 -3.48 -18.57
C SER A 150 6.25 -4.29 -18.84
N GLU A 151 6.01 -4.70 -20.09
CA GLU A 151 4.89 -5.58 -20.46
C GLU A 151 4.95 -6.95 -19.77
N LEU A 152 6.12 -7.34 -19.28
CA LEU A 152 6.38 -8.61 -18.59
C LEU A 152 6.28 -8.46 -17.05
N SER A 153 5.84 -7.30 -16.54
CA SER A 153 5.77 -6.99 -15.11
C SER A 153 4.90 -7.99 -14.32
N HIS A 154 3.70 -8.31 -14.83
CA HIS A 154 2.82 -9.29 -14.20
C HIS A 154 3.47 -10.67 -14.05
N ARG A 155 4.17 -11.13 -15.10
CA ARG A 155 4.90 -12.39 -15.07
C ARG A 155 6.07 -12.32 -14.09
N ALA A 156 6.82 -11.22 -14.10
CA ALA A 156 7.93 -11.01 -13.17
C ALA A 156 7.46 -10.99 -11.71
N ALA A 157 6.34 -10.34 -11.40
CA ALA A 157 5.76 -10.31 -10.07
C ALA A 157 5.29 -11.71 -9.62
N HIS A 158 4.61 -12.45 -10.50
CA HIS A 158 4.16 -13.81 -10.19
C HIS A 158 5.33 -14.80 -10.00
N ASP A 159 6.33 -14.74 -10.87
CA ASP A 159 7.45 -15.68 -10.83
C ASP A 159 8.45 -15.39 -9.69
N THR A 160 8.48 -14.16 -9.17
CA THR A 160 9.30 -13.78 -8.00
C THR A 160 8.56 -13.94 -6.66
N LEU A 161 7.25 -14.20 -6.67
CA LEU A 161 6.42 -14.31 -5.46
C LEU A 161 6.98 -15.32 -4.43
N PRO A 162 7.38 -16.55 -4.81
CA PRO A 162 7.94 -17.52 -3.86
C PRO A 162 9.25 -17.06 -3.23
N LEU A 163 10.07 -16.31 -3.99
CA LEU A 163 11.35 -15.79 -3.51
C LEU A 163 11.14 -14.64 -2.54
N ARG A 164 10.20 -13.73 -2.85
CA ARG A 164 9.79 -12.68 -1.92
C ARG A 164 9.37 -13.28 -0.59
N ASP A 165 8.53 -14.32 -0.61
CA ASP A 165 8.04 -14.96 0.61
C ASP A 165 9.19 -15.65 1.38
N ALA A 166 10.11 -16.32 0.69
CA ALA A 166 11.30 -16.91 1.32
C ALA A 166 12.23 -15.84 1.94
N PHE A 167 12.47 -14.73 1.24
CA PHE A 167 13.28 -13.63 1.75
C PHE A 167 12.60 -12.89 2.90
N ALA A 168 11.28 -12.78 2.90
CA ALA A 168 10.52 -12.24 4.03
C ALA A 168 10.72 -13.09 5.29
N VAL A 169 10.65 -14.42 5.17
CA VAL A 169 10.95 -15.32 6.29
C VAL A 169 12.38 -15.12 6.78
N LEU A 170 13.37 -15.10 5.88
CA LEU A 170 14.78 -14.87 6.24
C LEU A 170 15.00 -13.50 6.90
N PHE A 171 14.31 -12.46 6.42
CA PHE A 171 14.34 -11.12 6.99
C PHE A 171 13.82 -11.13 8.43
N PHE A 172 12.64 -11.72 8.69
CA PHE A 172 12.09 -11.78 10.04
C PHE A 172 12.91 -12.64 11.00
N VAL A 173 13.49 -13.75 10.52
CA VAL A 173 14.45 -14.53 11.31
C VAL A 173 15.69 -13.70 11.65
N SER A 174 16.22 -12.94 10.69
CA SER A 174 17.38 -12.08 10.90
C SER A 174 17.10 -10.96 11.89
N VAL A 175 15.96 -10.27 11.75
CA VAL A 175 15.50 -9.25 12.69
C VAL A 175 15.33 -9.85 14.10
N GLY A 176 14.78 -11.06 14.19
CA GLY A 176 14.68 -11.79 15.46
C GLY A 176 16.04 -12.13 16.09
N MET A 177 17.07 -12.40 15.29
CA MET A 177 18.44 -12.59 15.79
C MET A 177 19.13 -11.29 16.21
N LEU A 178 18.75 -10.16 15.61
CA LEU A 178 19.22 -8.82 16.00
C LEU A 178 18.56 -8.30 17.27
N PHE A 179 17.42 -8.87 17.66
CA PHE A 179 16.69 -8.49 18.85
C PHE A 179 17.44 -8.93 20.12
N ASP A 180 17.79 -7.96 20.96
CA ASP A 180 18.34 -8.21 22.28
C ASP A 180 17.21 -8.26 23.33
N PRO A 181 16.87 -9.43 23.89
CA PRO A 181 15.80 -9.55 24.88
C PRO A 181 16.12 -8.85 26.21
N MET A 182 17.40 -8.51 26.47
CA MET A 182 17.79 -7.84 27.71
C MET A 182 17.13 -6.46 27.85
N ILE A 183 16.81 -5.80 26.74
CA ILE A 183 16.14 -4.48 26.75
C ILE A 183 14.78 -4.50 27.44
N LEU A 184 14.09 -5.64 27.45
CA LEU A 184 12.81 -5.82 28.14
C LEU A 184 12.97 -5.77 29.66
N LEU A 185 14.14 -6.19 30.17
CA LEU A 185 14.46 -6.21 31.60
C LEU A 185 15.15 -4.92 32.03
N GLU A 186 16.04 -4.37 31.21
CA GLU A 186 16.78 -3.14 31.51
C GLU A 186 15.89 -1.90 31.42
N GLN A 187 15.02 -1.84 30.41
CA GLN A 187 14.21 -0.65 30.12
C GLN A 187 12.74 -0.95 29.79
N PRO A 188 12.02 -1.65 30.69
CA PRO A 188 10.62 -2.04 30.44
C PRO A 188 9.72 -0.83 30.18
N LEU A 189 9.98 0.31 30.85
CA LEU A 189 9.19 1.52 30.70
C LEU A 189 9.36 2.16 29.31
N ALA A 190 10.58 2.15 28.76
CA ALA A 190 10.86 2.71 27.44
C ALA A 190 10.24 1.85 26.34
N VAL A 191 10.34 0.51 26.46
CA VAL A 191 9.69 -0.43 25.55
C VAL A 191 8.17 -0.27 25.59
N LEU A 192 7.56 -0.21 26.78
CA LEU A 192 6.13 0.01 26.93
C LEU A 192 5.70 1.37 26.37
N GLY A 193 6.51 2.41 26.54
CA GLY A 193 6.26 3.73 25.94
C GLY A 193 6.25 3.68 24.41
N ALA A 194 7.27 3.06 23.80
CA ALA A 194 7.34 2.89 22.36
C ALA A 194 6.19 2.03 21.83
N LEU A 195 5.88 0.92 22.49
CA LEU A 195 4.76 0.06 22.16
C LEU A 195 3.41 0.80 22.27
N ALA A 196 3.22 1.60 23.31
CA ALA A 196 2.03 2.41 23.49
C ALA A 196 1.89 3.48 22.39
N ILE A 197 2.99 4.10 21.96
CA ILE A 197 2.97 5.04 20.83
C ILE A 197 2.52 4.34 19.55
N ILE A 198 3.02 3.14 19.27
CA ILE A 198 2.63 2.36 18.08
C ILE A 198 1.16 1.95 18.17
N VAL A 199 0.79 1.25 19.26
CA VAL A 199 -0.52 0.61 19.39
C VAL A 199 -1.61 1.63 19.68
N LEU A 200 -1.40 2.55 20.62
CA LEU A 200 -2.42 3.55 20.98
C LEU A 200 -2.33 4.79 20.09
N GLY A 201 -1.13 5.33 19.87
CA GLY A 201 -0.96 6.57 19.13
C GLY A 201 -1.53 6.50 17.71
N LYS A 202 -1.18 5.44 16.97
CA LYS A 202 -1.70 5.25 15.60
C LYS A 202 -3.16 4.86 15.58
N SER A 203 -3.58 3.94 16.45
CA SER A 203 -4.99 3.52 16.52
C SER A 203 -5.90 4.70 16.82
N ILE A 204 -5.51 5.60 17.73
CA ILE A 204 -6.30 6.79 18.05
C ILE A 204 -6.34 7.74 16.84
N ALA A 205 -5.21 7.97 16.17
CA ALA A 205 -5.17 8.83 14.99
C ALA A 205 -6.06 8.28 13.86
N ALA A 206 -5.99 6.98 13.62
CA ALA A 206 -6.83 6.26 12.66
C ALA A 206 -8.32 6.34 13.02
N TRP A 207 -8.65 6.04 14.28
CA TRP A 207 -10.03 6.07 14.78
C TRP A 207 -10.62 7.46 14.62
N LEU A 208 -9.87 8.49 15.01
CA LEU A 208 -10.29 9.89 14.89
C LEU A 208 -10.53 10.25 13.42
N LEU A 209 -9.62 9.86 12.52
CA LEU A 209 -9.75 10.15 11.09
C LEU A 209 -11.01 9.51 10.50
N VAL A 210 -11.23 8.22 10.77
CA VAL A 210 -12.39 7.48 10.22
C VAL A 210 -13.71 7.94 10.83
N THR A 211 -13.73 8.28 12.13
CA THR A 211 -14.94 8.81 12.80
C THR A 211 -15.29 10.22 12.34
N LEU A 212 -14.29 11.09 12.11
CA LEU A 212 -14.51 12.43 11.54
C LEU A 212 -15.09 12.38 10.12
N LEU A 213 -14.80 11.31 9.38
CA LEU A 213 -15.34 11.06 8.05
C LEU A 213 -16.76 10.46 8.08
N GLY A 214 -17.33 10.22 9.26
CA GLY A 214 -18.73 9.81 9.43
C GLY A 214 -19.00 8.34 9.10
N HIS A 215 -18.01 7.47 9.33
CA HIS A 215 -18.14 6.02 9.14
C HIS A 215 -18.56 5.31 10.43
N SER A 216 -19.05 4.08 10.28
CA SER A 216 -19.52 3.23 11.38
C SER A 216 -18.42 3.02 12.42
N ARG A 217 -18.84 2.77 13.66
CA ARG A 217 -17.89 2.47 14.75
C ARG A 217 -17.10 1.21 14.46
N ARG A 218 -17.73 0.23 13.81
CA ARG A 218 -17.10 -1.01 13.34
C ARG A 218 -15.96 -0.74 12.37
N THR A 219 -16.20 0.04 11.32
CA THR A 219 -15.20 0.41 10.32
C THR A 219 -14.06 1.19 10.95
N ALA A 220 -14.37 2.16 11.82
CA ALA A 220 -13.36 2.93 12.55
C ALA A 220 -12.46 2.05 13.43
N LEU A 221 -13.03 1.15 14.23
CA LEU A 221 -12.26 0.26 15.10
C LEU A 221 -11.42 -0.76 14.31
N THR A 222 -11.98 -1.32 13.23
CA THR A 222 -11.26 -2.27 12.37
C THR A 222 -10.04 -1.63 11.71
N ILE A 223 -10.21 -0.45 11.11
CA ILE A 223 -9.10 0.29 10.49
C ILE A 223 -8.05 0.67 11.55
N SER A 224 -8.48 1.06 12.75
CA SER A 224 -7.58 1.44 13.84
C SER A 224 -6.70 0.29 14.30
N VAL A 225 -7.28 -0.88 14.54
CA VAL A 225 -6.52 -2.09 14.91
C VAL A 225 -5.59 -2.53 13.79
N SER A 226 -6.02 -2.41 12.53
CA SER A 226 -5.19 -2.75 11.36
C SER A 226 -3.92 -1.89 11.25
N LEU A 227 -4.00 -0.63 11.68
CA LEU A 227 -2.90 0.35 11.66
C LEU A 227 -2.00 0.26 12.90
N ALA A 228 -2.34 -0.56 13.91
CA ALA A 228 -1.66 -0.66 15.19
C ALA A 228 -0.31 -1.41 15.15
N GLN A 229 0.30 -1.53 13.96
CA GLN A 229 1.55 -2.26 13.76
C GLN A 229 2.59 -1.55 12.90
N ILE A 230 3.84 -1.89 13.17
CA ILE A 230 5.00 -1.42 12.42
C ILE A 230 5.17 -2.21 11.10
N CYS A 231 5.70 -1.53 10.09
CA CYS A 231 6.09 -2.11 8.81
C CYS A 231 7.57 -2.56 8.79
N GLU A 232 7.91 -3.39 7.80
CA GLU A 232 9.27 -3.86 7.51
C GLU A 232 10.27 -2.71 7.32
N PHE A 233 9.81 -1.58 6.78
CA PHE A 233 10.63 -0.39 6.55
C PHE A 233 11.22 0.21 7.82
N ALA A 234 10.57 0.07 8.99
CA ALA A 234 11.13 0.56 10.25
C ALA A 234 12.44 -0.14 10.61
N PHE A 235 12.56 -1.44 10.30
CA PHE A 235 13.78 -2.21 10.58
C PHE A 235 14.93 -1.77 9.68
N ILE A 236 14.64 -1.54 8.40
CA ILE A 236 15.61 -1.04 7.42
C ILE A 236 16.06 0.37 7.82
N LEU A 237 15.13 1.24 8.20
CA LEU A 237 15.43 2.61 8.62
C LEU A 237 16.24 2.62 9.93
N ALA A 238 15.91 1.76 10.90
CA ALA A 238 16.67 1.64 12.14
C ALA A 238 18.10 1.13 11.87
N GLY A 239 18.26 0.13 11.00
CA GLY A 239 19.57 -0.36 10.59
C GLY A 239 20.42 0.71 9.90
N LEU A 240 19.83 1.45 8.96
CA LEU A 240 20.50 2.57 8.30
C LEU A 240 20.84 3.70 9.28
N GLY A 241 19.95 3.98 10.23
CA GLY A 241 20.17 4.95 11.29
C GLY A 241 21.39 4.62 12.15
N ILE A 242 21.61 3.34 12.46
CA ILE A 242 22.81 2.87 13.17
C ILE A 242 24.06 3.03 12.30
N SER A 243 24.01 2.60 11.03
CA SER A 243 25.19 2.67 10.15
C SER A 243 25.65 4.10 9.89
N LEU A 244 24.73 5.06 9.96
CA LEU A 244 24.99 6.49 9.81
C LEU A 244 25.23 7.21 11.14
N GLY A 245 25.28 6.50 12.28
CA GLY A 245 25.46 7.09 13.61
C GLY A 245 24.30 7.99 14.09
N MET A 246 23.16 7.97 13.40
CA MET A 246 21.99 8.79 13.71
C MET A 246 21.05 8.14 14.74
N LEU A 247 21.15 6.83 14.93
CA LEU A 247 20.41 6.06 15.93
C LEU A 247 21.42 5.33 16.84
N SER A 248 21.16 5.28 18.15
CA SER A 248 21.97 4.49 19.09
C SER A 248 21.53 3.01 19.07
N ASP A 249 22.41 2.09 19.47
CA ASP A 249 22.07 0.67 19.62
C ASP A 249 20.86 0.44 20.53
N GLU A 250 20.77 1.22 21.61
CA GLU A 250 19.61 1.25 22.49
C GLU A 250 18.33 1.66 21.76
N GLY A 251 18.39 2.72 20.94
CA GLY A 251 17.27 3.17 20.11
C GLY A 251 16.85 2.10 19.09
N ARG A 252 17.80 1.41 18.45
CA ARG A 252 17.49 0.25 17.58
C ARG A 252 16.78 -0.83 18.39
N ASN A 253 17.33 -1.23 19.53
CA ASN A 253 16.77 -2.30 20.35
C ASN A 253 15.34 -1.97 20.82
N LEU A 254 15.06 -0.72 21.16
CA LEU A 254 13.72 -0.25 21.49
C LEU A 254 12.76 -0.34 20.30
N VAL A 255 13.17 0.09 19.10
CA VAL A 255 12.37 -0.06 17.87
C VAL A 255 12.10 -1.53 17.58
N LEU A 256 13.13 -2.40 17.64
CA LEU A 256 12.99 -3.83 17.41
C LEU A 256 12.03 -4.49 18.41
N ALA A 257 12.22 -4.22 19.70
CA ALA A 257 11.38 -4.74 20.77
C ALA A 257 9.92 -4.34 20.57
N ALA A 258 9.67 -3.04 20.38
CA ALA A 258 8.32 -2.50 20.21
C ALA A 258 7.65 -3.02 18.93
N ALA A 259 8.40 -3.14 17.83
CA ALA A 259 7.89 -3.69 16.57
C ALA A 259 7.52 -5.17 16.68
N ILE A 260 8.41 -6.01 17.25
CA ILE A 260 8.14 -7.45 17.45
C ILE A 260 6.92 -7.64 18.36
N LEU A 261 6.87 -6.93 19.49
CA LEU A 261 5.74 -7.01 20.41
C LEU A 261 4.44 -6.54 19.74
N SER A 262 4.48 -5.46 18.95
CA SER A 262 3.33 -4.95 18.22
C SER A 262 2.81 -5.97 17.17
N ILE A 263 3.71 -6.59 16.40
CA ILE A 263 3.35 -7.65 15.44
C ILE A 263 2.75 -8.86 16.16
N MET A 264 3.33 -9.30 17.28
CA MET A 264 2.82 -10.41 18.08
C MET A 264 1.44 -10.10 18.72
N LEU A 265 1.22 -8.84 19.11
CA LEU A 265 -0.05 -8.40 19.70
C LEU A 265 -1.15 -8.24 18.65
N ASN A 266 -0.81 -8.03 17.38
CA ASN A 266 -1.79 -7.71 16.33
C ASN A 266 -2.90 -8.78 16.18
N PRO A 267 -2.62 -10.09 16.05
CA PRO A 267 -3.67 -11.11 15.97
C PRO A 267 -4.58 -11.15 17.20
N ILE A 268 -4.02 -10.86 18.39
CA ILE A 268 -4.77 -10.79 19.65
C ILE A 268 -5.71 -9.59 19.62
N GLN A 269 -5.24 -8.43 19.13
CA GLN A 269 -6.06 -7.23 18.99
C GLN A 269 -7.25 -7.47 18.05
N PHE A 270 -7.03 -8.12 16.90
CA PHE A 270 -8.11 -8.50 15.99
C PHE A 270 -9.12 -9.45 16.65
N THR A 271 -8.65 -10.50 17.33
CA THR A 271 -9.53 -11.46 18.03
C THR A 271 -10.36 -10.79 19.12
N VAL A 272 -9.76 -9.85 19.86
CA VAL A 272 -10.46 -9.08 20.91
C VAL A 272 -11.47 -8.12 20.29
N LEU A 273 -11.12 -7.47 19.17
CA LEU A 273 -12.01 -6.59 18.44
C LEU A 273 -13.25 -7.34 17.94
N GLU A 274 -13.09 -8.49 17.30
CA GLU A 274 -14.21 -9.32 16.82
C GLU A 274 -15.14 -9.69 17.98
N ARG A 275 -14.59 -10.19 19.09
CA ARG A 275 -15.39 -10.51 20.29
C ARG A 275 -16.10 -9.30 20.89
N TYR A 276 -15.52 -8.12 20.79
CA TYR A 276 -16.12 -6.89 21.29
C TYR A 276 -17.27 -6.44 20.39
N LEU A 277 -17.08 -6.49 19.07
CA LEU A 277 -18.10 -6.18 18.08
C LEU A 277 -19.28 -7.15 18.18
N ASP A 278 -19.03 -8.47 18.27
CA ASP A 278 -20.07 -9.50 18.40
C ASP A 278 -20.91 -9.36 19.68
N LYS A 279 -20.35 -8.77 20.73
CA LYS A 279 -21.06 -8.51 21.99
C LYS A 279 -21.83 -7.20 22.00
N THR A 280 -21.36 -6.22 21.23
CA THR A 280 -21.86 -4.84 21.29
C THR A 280 -22.86 -4.56 20.18
N GLU A 281 -22.72 -5.22 19.02
CA GLU A 281 -23.62 -5.07 17.89
C GLU A 281 -24.63 -6.20 17.85
N THR A 282 -25.91 -5.84 17.81
CA THR A 282 -26.98 -6.80 17.54
C THR A 282 -26.98 -7.14 16.05
N MET A 283 -27.33 -8.37 15.66
CA MET A 283 -27.40 -8.78 14.23
C MET A 283 -28.23 -7.82 13.34
N GLU A 284 -29.23 -7.14 13.93
CA GLU A 284 -30.02 -6.08 13.27
C GLU A 284 -29.25 -4.77 13.03
N GLU A 285 -28.34 -4.37 13.93
CA GLU A 285 -27.50 -3.19 13.73
C GLU A 285 -26.41 -3.45 12.70
N GLN A 286 -25.88 -4.69 12.65
CA GLN A 286 -24.90 -5.10 11.64
C GLN A 286 -25.50 -5.06 10.24
N THR A 287 -26.69 -5.64 10.06
CA THR A 287 -27.39 -5.62 8.77
C THR A 287 -27.82 -4.22 8.35
N LEU A 288 -28.14 -3.35 9.32
CA LEU A 288 -28.46 -1.94 9.03
C LEU A 288 -27.22 -1.14 8.65
N GLU A 289 -26.08 -1.33 9.33
CA GLU A 289 -24.82 -0.66 8.99
C GLU A 289 -24.26 -1.13 7.65
N GLU A 290 -24.30 -2.43 7.36
CA GLU A 290 -23.91 -3.00 6.05
C GLU A 290 -24.80 -2.44 4.94
N ALA A 291 -26.13 -2.38 5.15
CA ALA A 291 -27.05 -1.79 4.18
C ALA A 291 -26.79 -0.29 3.94
N ILE A 292 -26.44 0.47 4.99
CA ILE A 292 -26.12 1.91 4.88
C ILE A 292 -24.76 2.13 4.20
N GLU A 293 -23.76 1.26 4.45
CA GLU A 293 -22.45 1.32 3.79
C GLU A 293 -22.54 0.92 2.31
N GLU A 294 -23.32 -0.12 1.97
CA GLU A 294 -23.63 -0.46 0.56
C GLU A 294 -24.39 0.67 -0.15
N GLU A 295 -25.34 1.34 0.51
CA GLU A 295 -26.09 2.47 -0.09
C GLU A 295 -25.20 3.72 -0.30
N LYS A 296 -24.11 3.88 0.48
CA LYS A 296 -23.09 4.92 0.28
C LYS A 296 -22.13 4.61 -0.86
N GLN A 297 -21.90 3.33 -1.19
CA GLN A 297 -21.19 2.98 -2.42
C GLN A 297 -22.06 3.43 -3.59
N ILE A 298 -21.44 4.04 -4.61
CA ILE A 298 -22.16 4.72 -5.68
C ILE A 298 -23.22 3.79 -6.25
N LEU A 299 -24.49 4.05 -5.91
CA LEU A 299 -25.63 3.48 -6.60
C LEU A 299 -25.51 3.94 -8.05
N VAL A 300 -24.95 3.09 -8.91
CA VAL A 300 -25.25 3.18 -10.32
C VAL A 300 -26.76 2.96 -10.37
N ASP A 301 -27.51 3.99 -10.70
CA ASP A 301 -28.97 3.93 -10.80
C ASP A 301 -29.34 3.01 -11.97
N ILE A 302 -29.29 1.70 -11.73
CA ILE A 302 -29.66 0.65 -12.68
C ILE A 302 -31.17 0.39 -12.70
N CYS A 303 -31.98 1.35 -12.23
CA CYS A 303 -33.42 1.31 -12.47
C CYS A 303 -33.66 1.33 -13.99
N ASN A 304 -34.42 0.36 -14.50
CA ASN A 304 -34.68 0.16 -15.94
C ASN A 304 -33.50 -0.33 -16.81
N HIS A 305 -32.49 -1.00 -16.24
CA HIS A 305 -31.36 -1.51 -17.02
C HIS A 305 -31.36 -3.03 -17.15
N ALA A 306 -31.00 -3.54 -18.34
CA ALA A 306 -30.84 -4.97 -18.60
C ALA A 306 -29.35 -5.32 -18.69
N VAL A 307 -28.89 -6.25 -17.86
CA VAL A 307 -27.50 -6.73 -17.90
C VAL A 307 -27.41 -7.98 -18.76
N ILE A 308 -26.60 -7.93 -19.82
CA ILE A 308 -26.38 -9.06 -20.72
C ILE A 308 -25.03 -9.68 -20.39
N VAL A 309 -25.03 -10.91 -19.87
CA VAL A 309 -23.83 -11.69 -19.59
C VAL A 309 -23.60 -12.65 -20.77
N GLY A 310 -22.53 -12.40 -21.54
CA GLY A 310 -22.16 -13.20 -22.70
C GLY A 310 -22.69 -12.63 -24.03
N TYR A 311 -21.90 -11.76 -24.67
CA TYR A 311 -22.23 -11.13 -25.96
C TYR A 311 -21.87 -12.01 -27.17
N GLY A 312 -22.31 -13.27 -27.14
CA GLY A 312 -22.16 -14.21 -28.24
C GLY A 312 -23.22 -14.01 -29.34
N ARG A 313 -23.48 -15.05 -30.13
CA ARG A 313 -24.54 -15.04 -31.17
C ARG A 313 -25.94 -14.71 -30.59
N VAL A 314 -26.25 -15.22 -29.40
CA VAL A 314 -27.56 -14.99 -28.75
C VAL A 314 -27.57 -13.66 -27.99
N GLY A 315 -26.50 -13.35 -27.24
CA GLY A 315 -26.39 -12.11 -26.48
C GLY A 315 -26.38 -10.84 -27.33
N SER A 316 -25.80 -10.91 -28.54
CA SER A 316 -25.82 -9.77 -29.49
C SER A 316 -27.20 -9.48 -30.06
N LEU A 317 -28.00 -10.53 -30.34
CA LEU A 317 -29.39 -10.38 -30.79
C LEU A 317 -30.28 -9.81 -29.68
N LEU A 318 -30.13 -10.30 -28.44
CA LEU A 318 -30.82 -9.77 -27.27
C LEU A 318 -30.41 -8.31 -27.00
N GLY A 319 -29.14 -7.97 -27.15
CA GLY A 319 -28.64 -6.60 -27.02
C GLY A 319 -29.25 -5.64 -28.03
N GLN A 320 -29.37 -6.05 -29.30
CA GLN A 320 -30.02 -5.24 -30.32
C GLN A 320 -31.51 -5.02 -30.03
N GLN A 321 -32.23 -6.07 -29.63
CA GLN A 321 -33.66 -5.94 -29.30
C GLN A 321 -33.91 -5.07 -28.06
N LEU A 322 -33.03 -5.13 -27.05
CA LEU A 322 -33.13 -4.30 -25.85
C LEU A 322 -32.82 -2.82 -26.16
N MET A 323 -31.88 -2.54 -27.06
CA MET A 323 -31.63 -1.19 -27.57
C MET A 323 -32.79 -0.64 -28.41
N GLU A 324 -33.44 -1.48 -29.22
CA GLU A 324 -34.65 -1.08 -29.98
C GLU A 324 -35.85 -0.80 -29.08
N ALA A 325 -35.93 -1.46 -27.91
CA ALA A 325 -36.97 -1.27 -26.91
C ALA A 325 -36.73 -0.09 -25.95
N ASP A 326 -35.69 0.71 -26.19
CA ASP A 326 -35.27 1.87 -25.36
C ASP A 326 -34.95 1.50 -23.90
N VAL A 327 -34.50 0.25 -23.67
CA VAL A 327 -34.03 -0.23 -22.37
C VAL A 327 -32.51 -0.12 -22.34
N PRO A 328 -31.91 0.72 -21.48
CA PRO A 328 -30.47 0.86 -21.40
C PRO A 328 -29.80 -0.46 -20.98
N ALA A 329 -29.03 -1.06 -21.88
CA ALA A 329 -28.34 -2.33 -21.65
C ALA A 329 -26.84 -2.12 -21.44
N GLY A 330 -26.35 -2.41 -20.24
CA GLY A 330 -24.92 -2.39 -19.90
C GLY A 330 -24.32 -3.77 -20.09
N GLY A 331 -23.41 -3.93 -21.05
CA GLY A 331 -22.66 -5.16 -21.25
C GLY A 331 -21.50 -5.26 -20.27
N GLY A 332 -21.50 -6.29 -19.43
CA GLY A 332 -20.34 -6.68 -18.64
C GLY A 332 -19.26 -7.24 -19.56
N GLY A 333 -18.37 -6.38 -20.03
CA GLY A 333 -17.28 -6.69 -20.96
C GLY A 333 -17.22 -5.66 -22.08
N GLU A 334 -16.23 -4.76 -21.99
CA GLU A 334 -15.79 -3.75 -22.96
C GLU A 334 -16.68 -3.55 -24.20
N PHE A 335 -17.39 -2.42 -24.30
CA PHE A 335 -17.41 -1.58 -25.51
C PHE A 335 -18.15 -0.25 -25.25
N ALA A 336 -17.43 0.86 -25.44
CA ALA A 336 -18.00 2.14 -25.85
C ALA A 336 -17.94 2.22 -27.39
N PRO A 337 -18.91 2.85 -28.07
CA PRO A 337 -18.63 4.23 -28.42
C PRO A 337 -19.84 5.19 -28.22
N ALA A 338 -19.46 6.39 -27.84
CA ALA A 338 -20.25 7.61 -27.68
C ALA A 338 -21.39 7.84 -28.71
N ARG A 339 -22.48 8.47 -28.23
CA ARG A 339 -22.95 9.74 -28.79
C ARG A 339 -23.81 10.55 -27.81
N ARG A 340 -23.40 11.82 -27.67
CA ARG A 340 -24.10 12.91 -27.00
C ARG A 340 -25.57 13.00 -27.43
N SER A 341 -26.47 13.13 -26.47
CA SER A 341 -27.56 14.11 -26.61
C SER A 341 -27.73 14.84 -25.28
N ALA A 342 -27.50 16.15 -25.34
CA ALA A 342 -27.94 17.08 -24.33
C ALA A 342 -29.43 17.32 -24.53
N ALA A 343 -30.21 17.39 -23.45
CA ALA A 343 -31.06 18.54 -23.15
C ALA A 343 -32.09 18.24 -22.04
N ARG A 344 -32.02 19.11 -21.02
CA ARG A 344 -33.14 19.86 -20.43
C ARG A 344 -34.15 19.17 -19.50
N THR A 345 -34.19 19.79 -18.31
CA THR A 345 -35.36 20.15 -17.48
C THR A 345 -36.04 19.00 -16.73
N ARG A 346 -36.50 19.11 -15.48
CA ARG A 346 -36.78 20.26 -14.60
C ARG A 346 -36.99 19.71 -13.17
N HIS A 347 -36.75 20.53 -12.17
CA HIS A 347 -37.30 20.41 -10.82
C HIS A 347 -38.81 20.11 -10.81
N GLN A 348 -39.22 19.07 -10.07
CA GLN A 348 -40.48 18.97 -9.29
C GLN A 348 -40.40 17.64 -8.49
N SER A 349 -40.10 17.67 -7.19
CA SER A 349 -41.06 17.76 -6.08
C SER A 349 -42.09 16.62 -6.02
N ARG A 350 -42.09 15.97 -4.84
CA ARG A 350 -43.13 15.14 -4.20
C ARG A 350 -43.13 13.63 -4.46
N ALA A 351 -42.73 12.93 -3.40
CA ALA A 351 -43.59 12.07 -2.57
C ALA A 351 -44.47 11.05 -3.30
N GLY A 352 -44.15 9.77 -3.02
CA GLY A 352 -45.12 8.69 -3.04
C GLY A 352 -45.20 7.95 -4.36
N GLN A 353 -44.37 6.92 -4.50
CA GLN A 353 -44.78 5.67 -5.11
C GLN A 353 -43.81 4.56 -4.72
N ARG A 354 -44.25 3.75 -3.75
CA ARG A 354 -43.83 2.36 -3.64
C ARG A 354 -44.19 1.69 -4.97
N GLY A 355 -43.21 1.50 -5.84
CA GLY A 355 -43.35 0.77 -7.11
C GLY A 355 -42.30 -0.32 -7.14
N ALA A 356 -42.74 -1.57 -7.12
CA ALA A 356 -41.87 -2.73 -7.13
C ALA A 356 -40.91 -2.70 -8.33
N CYS A 357 -39.59 -2.71 -8.06
CA CYS A 357 -38.59 -3.06 -9.08
C CYS A 357 -38.87 -4.50 -9.53
N ARG A 358 -39.48 -4.66 -10.71
CA ARG A 358 -39.60 -5.97 -11.37
C ARG A 358 -38.25 -6.33 -11.97
N TYR A 359 -37.55 -7.24 -11.29
CA TYR A 359 -36.45 -7.98 -11.89
C TYR A 359 -37.02 -8.96 -12.93
N HIS A 360 -36.72 -8.76 -14.21
CA HIS A 360 -36.90 -9.76 -15.25
C HIS A 360 -35.54 -10.37 -15.58
N GLY A 361 -35.14 -11.40 -14.83
CA GLY A 361 -33.98 -12.22 -15.16
C GLY A 361 -34.35 -13.19 -16.28
N PHE A 362 -33.76 -13.03 -17.46
CA PHE A 362 -33.81 -14.05 -18.51
C PHE A 362 -32.46 -14.77 -18.57
N SER A 363 -32.46 -16.03 -18.12
CA SER A 363 -31.37 -16.97 -18.34
C SER A 363 -31.56 -17.58 -19.74
N ALA A 364 -30.64 -17.33 -20.66
CA ALA A 364 -30.55 -18.05 -21.92
C ALA A 364 -29.50 -19.15 -21.76
N SER A 365 -29.96 -20.38 -21.51
CA SER A 365 -29.16 -21.61 -21.59
C SER A 365 -28.94 -22.03 -23.03
#